data_AF-A0A7W1NAY6-F1
#
_entry.id   AF-A0A7W1NAY6-F1
#
_cell.length_a   1.000
_cell.length_b   1.000
_cell.length_c   1.000
_cell.angle_alpha   90.00
_cell.angle_beta   90.00
_cell.angle_gamma   90.00
#
_symmetry.space_group_name_H-M   'P 1'
#
loop_
_entity.id
_entity.type
_entity.pdbx_description
1 polymer ?
#
loop_
_entity_poly.entity_id
_entity_poly.type
_entity_poly.pdbx_seq_one_letter_code
_entity_poly.pdbx_strand_id
1 'polypeptide(L)' 'MQNLAQEPTNSICPVCGAAVDPLVAAVITPHQDDEGDAILRIGTCCDTCRCMVTADPDWYFAAAIENTVVVGG' A
#
# COMPACT_ATOMS: atom_id res chain seq x y z
N MET A 1 -13.01 16.91 11.14
CA MET A 1 -13.34 15.98 10.04
C MET A 1 -12.04 15.28 9.67
N GLN A 2 -11.61 14.30 10.47
CA GLN A 2 -10.44 13.50 10.14
C GLN A 2 -10.91 12.49 9.10
N ASN A 3 -10.73 12.85 7.83
CA ASN A 3 -10.92 11.89 6.74
C ASN A 3 -9.77 10.90 6.91
N LEU A 4 -10.02 9.79 7.62
CA LEU A 4 -9.16 8.62 7.58
C LEU A 4 -9.23 8.03 6.16
N ALA A 5 -8.71 8.75 5.17
CA ALA A 5 -8.09 8.11 4.04
C ALA A 5 -6.91 7.36 4.66
N GLN A 6 -7.19 6.11 5.04
CA GLN A 6 -6.34 5.29 5.89
C GLN A 6 -4.94 5.29 5.28
N GLU A 7 -3.96 5.75 6.06
CA GLU A 7 -2.61 6.01 5.61
C GLU A 7 -2.06 4.73 4.95
N PRO A 8 -1.43 4.83 3.77
CA PRO A 8 -0.83 3.69 3.12
C PRO A 8 0.27 3.13 4.03
N THR A 9 0.36 1.81 4.09
CA THR A 9 1.37 1.08 4.86
C THR A 9 2.78 1.46 4.37
N ASN A 10 2.93 1.73 3.07
CA ASN A 10 4.18 2.11 2.43
C ASN A 10 4.30 3.61 2.13
N SER A 11 5.53 4.14 2.21
CA SER A 11 5.86 5.51 1.78
C SER A 11 6.36 5.60 0.35
N ILE A 12 6.80 4.48 -0.24
CA ILE A 12 7.34 4.40 -1.60
C ILE A 12 6.45 3.50 -2.44
N CYS A 13 6.11 3.97 -3.65
CA CYS A 13 5.29 3.24 -4.60
C CYS A 13 6.01 1.95 -5.03
N PRO A 14 5.42 0.76 -4.82
CA PRO A 14 6.06 -0.51 -5.11
C PRO A 14 6.19 -0.80 -6.61
N VAL A 15 5.51 -0.02 -7.46
CA VAL A 15 5.52 -0.20 -8.92
C VAL A 15 6.72 0.50 -9.57
N CYS A 16 7.02 1.73 -9.13
CA CYS A 16 7.99 2.59 -9.81
C CYS A 16 9.08 3.17 -8.89
N GLY A 17 8.97 3.00 -7.57
CA GLY A 17 9.93 3.52 -6.60
C GLY A 17 9.80 5.02 -6.28
N ALA A 18 8.76 5.70 -6.78
CA ALA A 18 8.48 7.10 -6.44
C ALA A 18 7.80 7.23 -5.07
N ALA A 19 7.82 8.43 -4.47
CA ALA A 19 7.08 8.69 -3.24
C ALA A 19 5.56 8.47 -3.46
N VAL A 20 4.90 7.88 -2.47
CA VAL A 20 3.44 7.71 -2.48
C VAL A 20 2.77 9.07 -2.44
N ASP A 21 1.74 9.25 -3.26
CA ASP A 21 0.99 10.49 -3.32
C ASP A 21 -0.26 10.37 -2.42
N PRO A 22 -0.44 11.27 -1.44
CA PRO A 22 -1.54 11.20 -0.49
C PRO A 22 -2.91 11.53 -1.12
N LEU A 23 -2.94 12.11 -2.32
CA LEU A 23 -4.18 12.35 -3.07
C LEU A 23 -4.64 11.10 -3.82
N VAL A 24 -3.76 10.10 -3.98
CA VAL A 24 -4.07 8.83 -4.62
C VAL A 24 -4.58 7.86 -3.56
N ALA A 25 -5.77 7.28 -3.81
CA ALA A 25 -6.35 6.30 -2.89
C ALA A 25 -5.47 5.05 -2.78
N ALA A 26 -5.19 4.62 -1.56
CA ALA A 26 -4.52 3.36 -1.30
C ALA A 26 -5.38 2.16 -1.74
N VAL A 27 -4.74 1.12 -2.26
CA VAL A 27 -5.38 -0.15 -2.56
C VAL A 27 -5.52 -0.93 -1.26
N ILE A 28 -6.76 -1.24 -0.87
CA ILE A 28 -7.05 -2.02 0.33
C ILE A 28 -7.35 -3.45 -0.10
N THR A 29 -6.49 -4.39 0.30
CA THR A 29 -6.66 -5.82 0.00
C THR A 29 -6.51 -6.64 1.28
N PRO A 30 -7.31 -7.70 1.46
CA PRO A 30 -6.99 -8.69 2.48
C PRO A 30 -5.67 -9.38 2.07
N HIS A 31 -4.72 -9.43 3.00
CA HIS A 31 -3.57 -10.31 2.94
C HIS A 31 -3.64 -11.22 4.16
N GLN A 32 -3.30 -12.50 3.98
CA GLN A 32 -3.21 -13.42 5.10
C GLN A 32 -1.73 -13.64 5.39
N ASP A 33 -1.22 -12.93 6.39
CA ASP A 33 0.01 -13.34 7.07
C ASP A 33 -0.24 -14.66 7.82
N ASP A 34 0.83 -15.35 8.25
CA ASP A 34 0.79 -16.60 9.01
C ASP A 34 -0.09 -16.51 10.29
N GLU A 35 -0.37 -15.30 10.79
CA GLU A 35 -1.25 -15.01 11.94
C GLU A 35 -2.74 -14.84 11.58
N GLY A 36 -3.11 -14.84 10.30
CA GLY A 36 -4.49 -15.02 9.84
C GLY A 36 -5.34 -13.76 9.64
N ASP A 37 -4.85 -12.54 9.89
CA ASP A 37 -5.59 -11.31 9.54
C ASP A 37 -4.65 -10.12 9.32
N ALA A 38 -4.40 -9.74 8.06
CA ALA A 38 -3.67 -8.52 7.72
C ALA A 38 -4.37 -7.77 6.58
N ILE A 39 -5.17 -6.75 6.92
CA ILE A 39 -5.69 -5.82 5.91
C ILE A 39 -4.55 -4.92 5.44
N LEU A 40 -4.05 -5.12 4.22
CA LEU A 40 -3.02 -4.26 3.63
C LEU A 40 -3.58 -3.05 2.92
N ARG A 41 -2.83 -1.95 3.03
CA ARG A 41 -3.11 -0.68 2.37
C ARG A 41 -1.90 -0.26 1.57
N ILE A 42 -1.94 -0.49 0.27
CA ILE A 42 -0.83 -0.20 -0.63
C ILE A 42 -1.04 1.17 -1.28
N GLY A 43 -0.20 2.14 -0.90
CA GLY A 43 -0.12 3.46 -1.50
C GLY A 43 0.63 3.46 -2.83
N THR A 44 0.24 4.35 -3.73
CA THR A 44 0.88 4.51 -5.04
C THR A 44 1.08 5.99 -5.37
N CYS A 45 1.99 6.29 -6.30
CA CYS A 45 2.27 7.68 -6.68
C CYS A 45 1.27 8.26 -7.69
N CYS A 46 0.46 7.42 -8.35
CA CYS A 46 -0.50 7.84 -9.38
C CYS A 46 -1.55 6.76 -9.65
N ASP A 47 -2.65 7.13 -10.31
CA ASP A 47 -3.75 6.20 -10.60
C ASP A 47 -3.34 5.03 -11.52
N THR A 48 -2.36 5.23 -12.40
CA THR A 48 -1.83 4.15 -13.25
C THR A 48 -1.13 3.08 -12.42
N CYS A 49 -0.31 3.48 -11.46
CA CYS A 49 0.33 2.54 -10.52
C CYS A 49 -0.72 1.88 -9.63
N ARG A 50 -1.75 2.62 -9.20
CA ARG A 50 -2.90 2.06 -8.47
C ARG A 50 -3.58 0.95 -9.26
N CYS A 51 -3.83 1.14 -10.56
CA CYS A 51 -4.43 0.11 -11.41
C CYS A 51 -3.56 -1.15 -11.52
N MET A 52 -2.23 -1.01 -11.63
CA MET A 52 -1.32 -2.15 -11.64
C MET A 52 -1.34 -2.92 -10.31
N VAL A 53 -1.31 -2.19 -9.18
CA VAL A 53 -1.41 -2.81 -7.85
C VAL A 53 -2.78 -3.44 -7.63
N THR A 54 -3.86 -2.84 -8.15
CA THR A 54 -5.21 -3.40 -8.03
C THR A 54 -5.38 -4.67 -8.87
N ALA A 55 -4.67 -4.78 -10.00
CA ALA A 55 -4.69 -5.98 -10.84
C ALA A 55 -4.02 -7.17 -10.16
N ASP A 56 -2.84 -6.96 -9.55
CA ASP A 56 -2.05 -8.02 -8.92
C ASP A 56 -1.43 -7.56 -7.59
N PRO A 57 -2.23 -7.36 -6.53
CA PRO A 57 -1.74 -6.76 -5.28
C PRO A 57 -0.75 -7.66 -4.54
N ASP A 58 -0.87 -8.98 -4.69
CA ASP A 58 0.01 -9.97 -4.07
C ASP A 58 1.46 -9.87 -4.56
N TRP A 59 1.65 -9.49 -5.83
CA TRP A 59 2.99 -9.30 -6.39
C TRP A 59 3.71 -8.08 -5.80
N TYR A 60 2.95 -7.04 -5.46
CA TYR A 60 3.46 -5.82 -4.85
C TYR A 60 3.43 -5.85 -3.33
N PHE A 61 2.90 -6.92 -2.72
CA PHE A 61 2.82 -7.08 -1.28
C PHE A 61 4.20 -7.01 -0.62
N ALA A 62 5.14 -7.86 -1.06
CA ALA A 62 6.48 -7.89 -0.49
C ALA A 62 7.20 -6.54 -0.61
N ALA A 63 7.06 -5.87 -1.76
CA ALA A 63 7.63 -4.55 -1.99
C ALA A 63 6.96 -3.46 -1.14
N ALA A 64 5.64 -3.52 -0.96
CA ALA A 64 4.93 -2.59 -0.08
C ALA A 64 5.36 -2.79 1.38
N ILE A 65 5.57 -4.04 1.82
CA ILE A 65 6.07 -4.36 3.15
C ILE A 65 7.52 -3.92 3.35
N GLU A 66 8.39 -4.11 2.37
CA GLU A 66 9.79 -3.64 2.46
C GLU A 66 9.87 -2.10 2.56
N ASN A 67 8.93 -1.41 1.88
CA ASN A 67 8.81 0.04 1.91
C ASN A 67 7.85 0.56 3.00
N THR A 68 7.50 -0.29 3.98
CA THR A 68 6.61 0.07 5.09
C THR A 68 7.23 1.20 5.88
N VAL A 69 6.43 2.20 6.22
CA VAL A 69 6.80 3.11 7.29
C VAL A 69 6.73 2.28 8.55
N VAL A 70 7.87 1.82 9.07
CA VAL A 70 7.95 1.20 10.39
C VAL A 70 7.41 2.20 11.43
N VAL A 71 6.10 2.22 11.60
CA VAL A 71 5.44 2.65 12.83
C VAL A 71 5.86 1.58 13.84
N GLY A 72 6.88 1.93 14.62
CA GLY A 72 7.75 1.01 15.33
C GLY A 72 7.05 0.01 16.26
N GLY A 73 7.84 -1.00 16.66
CA GLY A 73 7.50 -1.98 17.69
C GLY A 73 7.43 -1.43 19.11
#